data_AF-A0A8J6GZ36-F1
#
_entry.id   AF-A0A8J6GZ36-F1
#
_cell.length_a   1.000
_cell.length_b   1.000
_cell.length_c   1.000
_cell.angle_alpha   90.00
_cell.angle_beta   90.00
_cell.angle_gamma   90.00
#
_symmetry.space_group_name_H-M   'P 1'
#
loop_
_entity.id
_entity.type
_entity.pdbx_description
1 polymer ?
#
loop_
_entity_poly.entity_id
_entity_poly.type
_entity_poly.pdbx_seq_one_letter_code
_entity_poly.pdbx_strand_id
1 'polypeptide(L)'
;MPTVQYTEFSHTLERAALYILGENAQRKGVKVKSASKTDFIRVEYYDVRHTKTAFKKLIRACVPSSASDQIQNIMQLSGAVVDLLDLQGSSVAICLDDGWDTTAQVSSVAQLCLDLYYRTLEGFRVLDEKEWIGFHRFSHRSNLNATHEWFQIWPR
;
A
#
# COMPACT_ATOMS: atom_id res chain seq x y z
N MET A 1 21.99 6.96 -8.39
CA MET A 1 21.74 5.62 -7.84
C MET A 1 21.84 5.72 -6.33
N PRO A 2 20.73 5.87 -5.59
CA PRO A 2 20.80 5.75 -4.14
C PRO A 2 20.71 4.28 -3.78
N THR A 3 21.81 3.78 -3.23
CA THR A 3 21.93 2.46 -2.62
C THR A 3 21.03 2.43 -1.38
N VAL A 4 20.01 1.59 -1.40
CA VAL A 4 19.29 1.23 -0.18
C VAL A 4 20.32 0.55 0.72
N GLN A 5 20.67 1.20 1.83
CA GLN A 5 21.48 0.58 2.86
C GLN A 5 20.64 -0.51 3.53
N TYR A 6 20.80 -1.74 3.04
CA TYR A 6 20.49 -2.93 3.83
C TYR A 6 21.38 -2.87 5.06
N THR A 7 20.81 -2.39 6.16
CA THR A 7 21.45 -2.49 7.46
C THR A 7 21.67 -3.97 7.71
N GLU A 8 22.92 -4.37 7.93
CA GLU A 8 23.30 -5.75 8.25
C GLU A 8 22.49 -6.24 9.46
N PHE A 9 21.46 -7.04 9.20
CA PHE A 9 20.74 -7.77 10.24
C PHE A 9 21.55 -9.02 10.62
N SER A 10 22.63 -8.79 11.37
CA SER A 10 23.34 -9.82 12.13
C SER A 10 22.55 -10.15 13.41
N HIS A 11 21.32 -10.61 13.25
CA HIS A 11 20.58 -11.34 14.26
C HIS A 11 19.92 -12.51 13.54
N THR A 12 20.13 -13.73 14.03
CA THR A 12 19.34 -14.91 13.62
C THR A 12 17.86 -14.54 13.72
N LEU A 13 17.25 -14.21 12.58
CA LEU A 13 15.84 -13.84 12.48
C LEU A 13 15.02 -15.09 12.78
N GLU A 14 14.60 -15.25 14.04
CA GLU A 14 13.56 -16.21 14.37
C GLU A 14 12.30 -15.83 13.60
N ARG A 15 11.80 -16.76 12.77
CA ARG A 15 10.58 -16.57 11.99
C ARG A 15 9.41 -16.21 12.92
N ALA A 16 8.83 -15.02 12.72
CA ALA A 16 7.62 -14.61 13.39
C ALA A 16 6.38 -15.23 12.70
N ALA A 17 5.32 -15.47 13.47
CA ALA A 17 4.04 -15.94 12.94
C ALA A 17 3.22 -14.79 12.32
N LEU A 18 3.44 -13.56 12.80
CA LEU A 18 2.76 -12.35 12.34
C LEU A 18 3.75 -11.19 12.22
N TYR A 19 3.81 -10.59 11.04
CA TYR A 19 4.52 -9.33 10.82
C TYR A 19 3.54 -8.17 10.71
N ILE A 20 3.78 -7.09 11.45
CA ILE A 20 2.98 -5.85 11.42
C ILE A 20 3.81 -4.76 10.75
N LEU A 21 3.37 -4.27 9.60
CA LEU A 21 4.01 -3.15 8.89
C LEU A 21 3.33 -1.84 9.27
N GLY A 22 4.07 -0.86 9.80
CA GLY A 22 3.50 0.45 10.15
C GLY A 22 4.50 1.52 10.59
N GLU A 23 3.98 2.70 10.96
CA GLU A 23 4.79 3.85 11.41
C GLU A 23 5.18 3.81 12.90
N ASN A 24 6.22 4.56 13.26
CA ASN A 24 6.70 4.70 14.64
C ASN A 24 5.61 5.18 15.63
N ALA A 25 4.67 6.03 15.18
CA ALA A 25 3.58 6.53 16.02
C ALA A 25 2.61 5.40 16.43
N GLN A 26 2.45 4.38 15.59
CA GLN A 26 1.54 3.27 15.79
C GLN A 26 2.14 2.16 16.68
N ARG A 27 3.47 2.16 16.87
CA ARG A 27 4.18 1.20 17.73
C ARG A 27 3.71 1.21 19.19
N LYS A 28 3.23 2.35 19.71
CA LYS A 28 2.72 2.47 21.09
C LYS A 28 1.35 1.82 21.30
N GLY A 29 0.54 1.68 20.24
CA GLY A 29 -0.78 1.06 20.28
C GLY A 29 -0.75 -0.47 20.18
N VAL A 30 0.28 -1.01 19.54
CA VAL A 30 0.54 -2.45 19.45
C VAL A 30 1.14 -2.93 20.78
N LYS A 31 0.29 -3.34 21.72
CA LYS A 31 0.74 -4.04 22.94
C LYS A 31 1.30 -5.41 22.54
N VAL A 32 2.58 -5.47 22.15
CA VAL A 32 3.38 -6.69 22.01
C VAL A 32 3.59 -7.31 23.39
N LYS A 33 2.52 -7.81 24.02
CA LYS A 33 2.57 -8.44 25.35
C LYS A 33 1.80 -9.76 25.43
N SER A 34 1.37 -10.37 24.32
CA SER A 34 0.72 -11.69 24.41
C SER A 34 0.79 -12.63 23.21
N ALA A 35 1.55 -12.34 22.15
CA ALA A 35 1.79 -13.31 21.08
C ALA A 35 3.29 -13.60 20.99
N SER A 36 3.68 -14.86 21.22
CA SER A 36 5.08 -15.29 21.35
C SER A 36 5.90 -15.24 20.05
N LYS A 37 5.34 -14.75 18.94
CA LYS A 37 5.98 -14.69 17.61
C LYS A 37 5.41 -13.55 16.75
N THR A 38 5.47 -12.30 17.21
CA THR A 38 4.99 -11.14 16.44
C THR A 38 6.07 -10.07 16.33
N ASP A 39 6.39 -9.68 15.09
CA ASP A 39 7.41 -8.70 14.79
C ASP A 39 6.82 -7.47 14.08
N PHE A 40 7.35 -6.29 14.40
CA PHE A 40 6.92 -5.02 13.80
C PHE A 40 7.99 -4.52 12.83
N ILE A 41 7.63 -4.36 11.55
CA ILE A 41 8.48 -3.83 10.50
C ILE A 41 8.11 -2.36 10.29
N ARG A 42 9.09 -1.47 10.53
CA ARG A 42 8.91 -0.04 10.31
C ARG A 42 8.92 0.25 8.81
N VAL A 43 7.93 1.03 8.37
CA VAL A 43 7.82 1.48 6.97
C VAL A 43 7.80 3.01 6.91
N GLU A 44 8.41 3.58 5.88
CA GLU A 44 8.34 5.00 5.54
C GLU A 44 7.68 5.16 4.16
N TYR A 45 6.62 5.98 4.05
CA TYR A 45 5.92 6.28 2.80
C TYR A 45 5.42 7.73 2.80
N TYR A 46 4.97 8.22 1.64
CA TYR A 46 4.55 9.61 1.46
C TYR A 46 3.06 9.81 1.80
N ASP A 47 2.75 10.73 2.73
CA ASP A 47 1.38 11.16 3.09
C ASP A 47 0.61 11.69 1.86
N VAL A 48 -0.69 11.38 1.78
CA VAL A 48 -1.68 11.83 0.79
C VAL A 48 -1.62 13.34 0.53
N ARG A 49 -1.37 14.15 1.56
CA ARG A 49 -1.22 15.62 1.43
C ARG A 49 -0.03 16.01 0.56
N HIS A 50 1.06 15.25 0.67
CA HIS A 50 2.22 15.39 -0.20
C HIS A 50 1.95 14.78 -1.59
N THR A 51 1.20 13.68 -1.68
CA THR A 51 0.82 13.04 -2.95
C THR A 51 0.03 13.98 -3.87
N LYS A 52 -0.92 14.78 -3.34
CA LYS A 52 -1.69 15.74 -4.15
C LYS A 52 -0.84 16.88 -4.69
N THR A 53 0.11 17.37 -3.90
CA THR A 53 1.07 18.40 -4.32
C THR A 53 2.09 17.83 -5.30
N ALA A 54 2.55 16.59 -5.07
CA ALA A 54 3.42 15.85 -5.96
C ALA A 54 2.74 15.52 -7.29
N PHE A 55 1.43 15.20 -7.30
CA PHE A 55 0.65 14.97 -8.52
C PHE A 55 0.45 16.25 -9.33
N LYS A 56 0.21 17.39 -8.68
CA LYS A 56 0.19 18.70 -9.36
C LYS A 56 1.56 19.09 -9.90
N LYS A 57 2.64 18.76 -9.19
CA LYS A 57 4.02 18.90 -9.68
C LYS A 57 4.31 17.94 -10.83
N LEU A 58 3.78 16.71 -10.79
CA LEU A 58 3.88 15.66 -11.81
C LEU A 58 3.28 16.08 -13.15
N ILE A 59 2.06 16.62 -13.15
CA ILE A 59 1.42 17.17 -14.37
C ILE A 59 2.24 18.34 -14.94
N ARG A 60 2.95 19.09 -14.08
CA ARG A 60 3.90 20.14 -14.50
C ARG A 60 5.29 19.63 -14.88
N ALA A 61 5.65 18.40 -14.51
CA ALA A 61 7.00 17.87 -14.57
C ALA A 61 7.03 16.49 -15.23
N CYS A 62 6.41 16.33 -16.40
CA CYS A 62 6.59 15.15 -17.28
C CYS A 62 8.03 15.02 -17.85
N VAL A 63 9.05 15.34 -17.03
CA VAL A 63 10.49 15.02 -17.13
C VAL A 63 10.96 14.74 -15.68
N PRO A 64 11.71 13.65 -15.40
CA PRO A 64 11.58 12.84 -14.19
C PRO A 64 12.24 13.45 -12.94
N SER A 65 11.60 13.35 -11.76
CA SER A 65 12.32 13.41 -10.44
C SER A 65 11.46 13.23 -9.15
N SER A 66 10.21 12.74 -9.17
CA SER A 66 9.53 12.46 -7.87
C SER A 66 8.40 11.41 -7.88
N ALA A 67 7.74 11.15 -9.01
CA ALA A 67 6.75 10.07 -9.09
C ALA A 67 7.40 8.67 -9.08
N SER A 68 8.67 8.56 -9.49
CA SER A 68 9.45 7.32 -9.38
C SER A 68 9.46 6.81 -7.94
N ASP A 69 9.64 7.70 -6.97
CA ASP A 69 9.94 7.32 -5.60
C ASP A 69 8.68 6.79 -4.89
N GLN A 70 7.51 7.37 -5.18
CA GLN A 70 6.25 6.88 -4.62
C GLN A 70 5.84 5.53 -5.20
N ILE A 71 5.94 5.36 -6.53
CA ILE A 71 5.65 4.08 -7.18
C ILE A 71 6.66 3.03 -6.71
N GLN A 72 7.93 3.38 -6.63
CA GLN A 72 8.97 2.52 -6.10
C GLN A 72 8.66 2.07 -4.67
N ASN A 73 8.25 2.97 -3.78
CA ASN A 73 7.91 2.62 -2.41
C ASN A 73 6.70 1.67 -2.32
N ILE A 74 5.64 1.92 -3.09
CA ILE A 74 4.46 1.03 -3.13
C ILE A 74 4.86 -0.36 -3.64
N MET A 75 5.64 -0.43 -4.72
CA MET A 75 6.08 -1.69 -5.31
C MET A 75 7.02 -2.45 -4.37
N GLN A 76 7.93 -1.76 -3.69
CA GLN A 76 8.83 -2.35 -2.69
C GLN A 76 8.07 -2.91 -1.49
N LEU A 77 7.08 -2.16 -0.97
CA LEU A 77 6.26 -2.62 0.14
C LEU A 77 5.38 -3.80 -0.23
N SER A 78 4.78 -3.76 -1.41
CA SER A 78 3.99 -4.87 -1.92
C SER A 78 4.86 -6.12 -2.13
N GLY A 79 6.08 -5.95 -2.65
CA GLY A 79 7.07 -7.02 -2.77
C GLY A 79 7.43 -7.64 -1.42
N ALA A 80 7.66 -6.81 -0.39
CA ALA A 80 7.92 -7.32 0.97
C ALA A 80 6.72 -8.11 1.51
N VAL A 81 5.48 -7.65 1.29
CA VAL A 81 4.27 -8.39 1.67
C VAL A 81 4.21 -9.75 0.96
N VAL A 82 4.53 -9.78 -0.34
CA VAL A 82 4.57 -11.01 -1.15
C VAL A 82 5.62 -11.98 -0.60
N ASP A 83 6.85 -11.52 -0.33
CA ASP A 83 7.93 -12.36 0.18
C ASP A 83 7.59 -12.96 1.56
N LEU A 84 7.00 -12.15 2.45
CA LEU A 84 6.59 -12.60 3.78
C LEU A 84 5.47 -13.65 3.71
N LEU A 85 4.53 -13.50 2.77
CA LEU A 85 3.42 -14.45 2.59
C LEU A 85 3.87 -15.73 1.88
N ASP A 86 4.51 -15.62 0.71
CA ASP A 86 4.82 -16.76 -0.18
C ASP A 86 6.09 -17.50 0.21
N LEU A 87 7.19 -16.78 0.47
CA LEU A 87 8.48 -17.39 0.76
C LEU A 87 8.61 -17.79 2.24
N GLN A 88 8.09 -16.97 3.16
CA GLN A 88 8.19 -17.24 4.59
C GLN A 88 6.99 -17.99 5.16
N GLY A 89 5.85 -18.03 4.45
CA GLY A 89 4.62 -18.64 4.95
C GLY A 89 4.13 -17.99 6.24
N SER A 90 4.30 -16.67 6.36
CA SER A 90 3.97 -15.88 7.54
C SER A 90 2.77 -14.98 7.24
N SER A 91 1.96 -14.66 8.25
CA SER A 91 0.85 -13.72 8.07
C SER A 91 1.34 -12.27 8.16
N VAL A 92 0.69 -11.38 7.40
CA VAL A 92 1.07 -9.96 7.31
C VAL A 92 -0.15 -9.08 7.61
N ALA A 93 0.02 -8.12 8.53
CA ALA A 93 -0.94 -7.04 8.77
C ALA A 93 -0.37 -5.71 8.26
N ILE A 94 -1.10 -5.05 7.35
CA ILE A 94 -0.72 -3.76 6.76
C ILE A 94 -1.42 -2.64 7.54
N CYS A 95 -0.66 -1.84 8.29
CA CYS A 95 -1.17 -0.75 9.12
C CYS A 95 -0.50 0.57 8.69
N LEU A 96 -0.95 1.16 7.59
CA LEU A 96 -0.41 2.41 7.04
C LEU A 96 -1.45 3.54 7.16
N ASP A 97 -1.06 4.68 7.71
CA ASP A 97 -1.89 5.87 7.94
C ASP A 97 -3.21 5.52 8.65
N ASP A 98 -4.30 6.15 8.22
CA ASP A 98 -5.68 5.86 8.56
C ASP A 98 -6.20 4.56 7.88
N GLY A 99 -5.40 3.89 7.04
CA GLY A 99 -5.72 2.57 6.47
C GLY A 99 -6.50 2.54 5.16
N TRP A 100 -6.79 3.68 4.52
CA TRP A 100 -7.72 3.75 3.38
C TRP A 100 -7.11 4.20 2.04
N ASP A 101 -5.84 4.61 1.99
CA ASP A 101 -5.16 5.00 0.74
C ASP A 101 -3.97 4.08 0.44
N THR A 102 -2.85 4.26 1.14
CA THR A 102 -1.62 3.48 0.92
C THR A 102 -1.84 1.99 1.19
N THR A 103 -2.65 1.66 2.19
CA THR A 103 -3.02 0.26 2.48
C THR A 103 -3.71 -0.39 1.29
N ALA A 104 -4.70 0.26 0.67
CA ALA A 104 -5.41 -0.27 -0.49
C ALA A 104 -4.49 -0.44 -1.71
N GLN A 105 -3.52 0.46 -1.90
CA GLN A 105 -2.51 0.35 -2.95
C GLN A 105 -1.61 -0.87 -2.74
N VAL A 106 -1.01 -1.00 -1.55
CA VAL A 106 -0.09 -2.09 -1.23
C VAL A 106 -0.80 -3.45 -1.22
N SER A 107 -1.99 -3.54 -0.61
CA SER A 107 -2.78 -4.78 -0.56
C SER A 107 -3.20 -5.22 -1.96
N SER A 108 -3.63 -4.30 -2.83
CA SER A 108 -4.06 -4.64 -4.20
C SER A 108 -2.90 -5.16 -5.05
N VAL A 109 -1.74 -4.50 -4.99
CA VAL A 109 -0.56 -4.92 -5.76
C VAL A 109 -0.04 -6.27 -5.26
N ALA A 110 0.04 -6.49 -3.95
CA ALA A 110 0.44 -7.78 -3.39
C ALA A 110 -0.50 -8.92 -3.83
N GLN A 111 -1.81 -8.67 -3.85
CA GLN A 111 -2.81 -9.65 -4.29
C GLN A 111 -2.71 -9.94 -5.79
N LEU A 112 -2.46 -8.94 -6.63
CA LEU A 112 -2.16 -9.16 -8.05
C LEU A 112 -0.90 -10.02 -8.23
N CYS A 113 0.11 -9.86 -7.37
CA CYS A 113 1.32 -10.69 -7.41
C CYS A 113 1.05 -12.14 -6.98
N LEU A 114 0.23 -12.36 -5.94
CA LEU A 114 0.03 -13.67 -5.31
C LEU A 114 -1.05 -14.53 -5.97
N ASP A 115 -2.09 -13.93 -6.55
CA ASP A 115 -3.23 -14.67 -7.11
C ASP A 115 -3.47 -14.32 -8.59
N LEU A 116 -3.39 -15.33 -9.45
CA LEU A 116 -3.63 -15.21 -10.88
C LEU A 116 -5.08 -14.82 -11.20
N TYR A 117 -6.04 -15.16 -10.33
CA TYR A 117 -7.45 -14.79 -10.51
C TYR A 117 -7.62 -13.27 -10.64
N TYR A 118 -6.97 -12.49 -9.77
CA TYR A 118 -7.05 -11.03 -9.79
C TYR A 118 -6.44 -10.39 -11.05
N ARG A 119 -5.71 -11.15 -11.88
CA ARG A 119 -5.18 -10.70 -13.19
C ARG A 119 -6.16 -10.91 -14.34
N THR A 120 -7.28 -11.57 -14.11
CA THR A 120 -8.40 -11.63 -15.05
C THR A 120 -9.23 -10.35 -14.96
N LEU A 121 -10.00 -10.00 -16.00
CA LEU A 121 -10.89 -8.84 -15.95
C LEU A 121 -11.92 -8.96 -14.82
N GLU A 122 -12.44 -10.17 -14.58
CA GLU A 122 -13.42 -10.42 -13.52
C GLU A 122 -12.79 -10.33 -12.14
N GLY A 123 -11.65 -10.99 -11.92
CA GLY A 123 -10.94 -10.90 -10.65
C GLY A 123 -10.45 -9.48 -10.35
N PHE A 124 -9.99 -8.74 -11.36
CA PHE A 124 -9.60 -7.35 -11.16
C PHE A 124 -10.77 -6.47 -10.69
N ARG A 125 -11.98 -6.68 -11.24
CA ARG A 125 -13.19 -5.98 -10.75
C ARG A 125 -13.51 -6.32 -9.30
N VAL A 126 -13.43 -7.60 -8.95
CA VAL A 126 -13.63 -8.05 -7.56
C VAL A 126 -12.59 -7.43 -6.63
N LEU A 127 -11.34 -7.33 -7.07
CA LEU A 127 -10.28 -6.69 -6.29
C LEU A 127 -10.57 -5.19 -6.08
N ASP A 128 -10.99 -4.49 -7.13
CA ASP A 128 -11.36 -3.07 -7.08
C ASP A 128 -12.55 -2.82 -6.15
N GLU A 129 -13.61 -3.62 -6.29
CA GLU A 129 -14.78 -3.57 -5.40
C GLU A 129 -14.39 -3.80 -3.94
N LYS A 130 -13.53 -4.78 -3.69
CA LYS A 130 -13.13 -5.16 -2.33
C LYS A 130 -12.21 -4.13 -1.69
N GLU A 131 -11.08 -3.80 -2.32
CA GLU A 131 -10.01 -2.99 -1.70
C GLU A 131 -10.28 -1.50 -1.84
N TRP A 132 -10.87 -1.06 -2.95
CA TRP A 132 -11.03 0.35 -3.24
C TRP A 132 -12.44 0.83 -2.92
N ILE A 133 -13.48 0.21 -3.49
CA ILE A 133 -14.86 0.65 -3.21
C ILE A 133 -15.22 0.37 -1.75
N GLY A 134 -14.77 -0.75 -1.19
CA GLY A 134 -15.03 -1.16 0.19
C GLY A 134 -14.32 -0.32 1.26
N PHE A 135 -13.10 0.17 1.00
CA PHE A 135 -12.26 0.79 2.03
C PHE A 135 -11.71 2.19 1.68
N HIS A 136 -11.55 2.54 0.40
CA HIS A 136 -11.06 3.85 -0.02
C HIS A 136 -12.18 4.90 -0.10
N ARG A 137 -11.94 6.13 0.40
CA ARG A 137 -12.95 7.20 0.35
C ARG A 137 -12.83 8.03 -0.93
N PHE A 138 -13.26 7.44 -2.05
CA PHE A 138 -13.31 8.10 -3.35
C PHE A 138 -13.98 9.48 -3.29
N SER A 139 -15.15 9.62 -2.64
CA SER A 139 -15.89 10.89 -2.57
C SER A 139 -15.06 12.04 -1.98
N HIS A 140 -14.24 11.76 -0.98
CA HIS A 140 -13.38 12.74 -0.34
C HIS A 140 -12.12 13.04 -1.17
N ARG A 141 -11.65 12.07 -1.97
CA ARG A 141 -10.42 12.19 -2.77
C ARG A 141 -10.65 12.79 -4.15
N SER A 142 -11.76 12.46 -4.80
CA SER A 142 -12.04 12.80 -6.19
C SER A 142 -12.31 14.29 -6.42
N ASN A 143 -12.51 15.09 -5.36
CA ASN A 143 -12.77 16.54 -5.45
C ASN A 143 -13.85 16.88 -6.51
N LEU A 144 -14.75 15.91 -6.74
CA LEU A 144 -15.92 16.03 -7.60
C LEU A 144 -16.88 16.92 -6.84
N ASN A 145 -16.68 18.23 -6.94
CA ASN A 145 -17.78 19.15 -6.80
C ASN A 145 -18.84 18.66 -7.79
N ALA A 146 -20.08 18.54 -7.34
CA ALA A 146 -21.20 18.02 -8.12
C ALA A 146 -21.47 18.88 -9.37
N THR A 147 -20.64 18.77 -10.41
CA THR A 147 -20.97 19.13 -11.78
C THR A 147 -21.49 17.86 -12.43
N HIS A 148 -22.82 17.75 -12.42
CA HIS A 148 -23.64 16.66 -12.96
C HIS A 148 -23.50 16.48 -14.48
N GLU A 149 -22.30 16.23 -15.01
CA GLU A 149 -22.10 16.06 -16.47
C GLU A 149 -21.79 14.61 -16.88
N TRP A 150 -21.34 13.76 -15.95
CA TRP A 150 -20.89 12.40 -16.28
C TRP A 150 -22.02 11.40 -16.56
N PHE A 151 -23.25 11.67 -16.11
CA PHE A 151 -24.41 10.82 -16.42
C PHE A 151 -24.99 11.03 -17.83
N GLN A 152 -24.48 11.98 -18.63
CA GLN A 152 -24.94 12.19 -20.01
C GLN A 152 -24.11 11.48 -21.08
N ILE A 153 -22.98 10.86 -20.72
CA ILE A 153 -21.99 10.39 -21.69
C ILE A 153 -22.09 8.88 -21.97
N TRP A 154 -22.91 8.12 -21.24
CA TRP A 154 -23.12 6.69 -21.51
C TRP A 154 -24.59 6.37 -21.80
N PRO A 155 -24.95 5.97 -23.03
CA PRO A 155 -26.28 5.46 -23.33
C PRO A 155 -26.42 4.05 -22.74
N ARG A 156 -27.55 3.81 -22.07
CA ARG A 156 -27.93 2.50 -21.53
C ARG A 156 -27.92 1.41 -22.58
#